data_AF-A0A4Z1IQB3-F1
#
_entry.id   AF-A0A4Z1IQB3-F1
#
_cell.length_a   1.000
_cell.length_b   1.000
_cell.length_c   1.000
_cell.angle_alpha   90.00
_cell.angle_beta   90.00
_cell.angle_gamma   90.00
#
_symmetry.space_group_name_H-M   'P 1'
#
loop_
_entity.id
_entity.type
_entity.pdbx_description
1 polymer ?
#
loop_
_entity_poly.entity_id
_entity_poly.type
_entity_poly.pdbx_seq_one_letter_code
_entity_poly.pdbx_strand_id
1 'polypeptide(L)'
;MGSPDFAAASSPHHSSDYDDGKTAYAAPITFQNEDLDIDETSRKNLERRLVRKVDWRLCTIAGILCSLNLMDSGIISSASVADDFFTDLGLGVGNRYSVSILVYTVASVAFQLPATLCVRMCGPRFVFSLIAIGFGIITLCTAFINTWQQMVALRLLLGIAQSAIFPGLSYLISTWYTRKEQQLRFAFLQTGEVIVVGLGIFLNYGVNHLNGKGSLAGWRWMFLVQGLLAIVVGCVTYFWMVDFPENAHKSFRFLTAEEQNLTLTRISDDRGDVKAEEFSVGKCIVHFLDPKIYGFCALLFCLNLVSTSMSYFLPIILKTGMGFSEDSSIMLSAPPYFYAVIPVIISSIVGDRYQLRGLVIIFNSICTIVGFCMLGFASQDTVRYIGTYLATGGYVSNWAAMNAYQSSNIAGQWKRATFAAAGTACNGLGGIAGAFIIRYNEAPRYLTAIWVSVGSQIFIIAIVGIFSIYFWYANGRQRRGMVLLERTMNFRYTY
;
A
#
# COMPACT_ATOMS: atom_id res chain seq x y z
N MET A 1 11.84 -56.85 -42.00
CA MET A 1 11.51 -58.29 -41.88
C MET A 1 11.30 -58.53 -40.40
N GLY A 2 10.14 -58.80 -39.84
CA GLY A 2 8.93 -59.49 -40.30
C GLY A 2 8.50 -60.34 -39.10
N SER A 3 7.28 -60.12 -38.61
CA SER A 3 6.61 -60.58 -37.38
C SER A 3 6.55 -62.11 -37.17
N PRO A 4 6.04 -62.64 -36.02
CA PRO A 4 4.59 -62.74 -35.80
C PRO A 4 4.07 -62.56 -34.34
N ASP A 5 2.76 -62.27 -34.28
CA ASP A 5 1.86 -62.12 -33.13
C ASP A 5 1.60 -63.40 -32.32
N PHE A 6 1.12 -63.26 -31.06
CA PHE A 6 0.01 -64.07 -30.51
C PHE A 6 -0.74 -63.40 -29.33
N ALA A 7 -2.02 -63.10 -29.60
CA ALA A 7 -3.26 -62.99 -28.80
C ALA A 7 -3.32 -62.85 -27.23
N ALA A 8 -4.08 -61.82 -26.83
CA ALA A 8 -5.25 -61.76 -25.90
C ALA A 8 -5.30 -62.56 -24.58
N ALA A 9 -5.62 -61.88 -23.45
CA ALA A 9 -6.74 -62.21 -22.55
C ALA A 9 -6.88 -61.23 -21.34
N SER A 10 -8.10 -61.22 -20.82
CA SER A 10 -8.79 -60.39 -19.82
C SER A 10 -8.30 -60.43 -18.35
N SER A 11 -8.71 -59.37 -17.62
CA SER A 11 -8.64 -59.11 -16.16
C SER A 11 -9.10 -60.25 -15.24
N PRO A 12 -8.81 -60.19 -13.92
CA PRO A 12 -9.82 -59.68 -12.97
C PRO A 12 -9.32 -58.90 -11.74
N HIS A 13 -10.29 -58.23 -11.12
CA HIS A 13 -10.28 -57.44 -9.87
C HIS A 13 -9.57 -58.07 -8.66
N HIS A 14 -8.99 -57.20 -7.81
CA HIS A 14 -9.08 -57.36 -6.36
C HIS A 14 -9.10 -55.99 -5.65
N SER A 15 -10.16 -55.78 -4.88
CA SER A 15 -10.37 -54.72 -3.90
C SER A 15 -9.63 -55.00 -2.60
N SER A 16 -9.12 -53.96 -1.93
CA SER A 16 -9.04 -53.93 -0.45
C SER A 16 -9.00 -52.50 0.06
N ASP A 17 -9.93 -52.22 0.96
CA ASP A 17 -10.20 -50.99 1.71
C ASP A 17 -8.98 -50.36 2.39
N TYR A 18 -8.97 -49.02 2.43
CA TYR A 18 -8.52 -48.29 3.61
C TYR A 18 -9.44 -47.09 3.90
N ASP A 19 -9.71 -46.98 5.19
CA ASP A 19 -10.85 -46.39 5.88
C ASP A 19 -10.97 -44.87 5.83
N ASP A 20 -12.21 -44.44 5.98
CA ASP A 20 -12.80 -43.13 5.71
C ASP A 20 -12.68 -42.21 6.94
N GLY A 21 -12.01 -41.06 6.77
CA GLY A 21 -11.64 -40.16 7.87
C GLY A 21 -11.97 -38.69 7.61
N LYS A 22 -13.23 -38.39 7.31
CA LYS A 22 -13.94 -37.09 7.47
C LYS A 22 -13.09 -35.81 7.29
N THR A 23 -12.91 -35.40 6.04
CA THR A 23 -13.02 -33.98 5.65
C THR A 23 -14.03 -33.91 4.52
N ALA A 24 -15.27 -33.56 4.87
CA ALA A 24 -16.33 -33.34 3.89
C ALA A 24 -15.95 -32.13 3.02
N TYR A 25 -15.23 -32.38 1.93
CA TYR A 25 -15.28 -31.51 0.76
C TYR A 25 -16.73 -31.53 0.31
N ALA A 26 -17.46 -30.44 0.58
CA ALA A 26 -18.73 -30.21 -0.07
C ALA A 26 -18.44 -30.27 -1.57
N ALA A 27 -18.94 -31.33 -2.22
CA ALA A 27 -18.87 -31.46 -3.67
C ALA A 27 -19.38 -30.14 -4.29
N PRO A 28 -18.75 -29.62 -5.35
CA PRO A 28 -19.32 -28.50 -6.07
C PRO A 28 -20.72 -28.92 -6.49
N ILE A 29 -21.74 -28.23 -6.00
CA ILE A 29 -23.08 -28.38 -6.54
C ILE A 29 -22.96 -27.88 -7.98
N THR A 30 -22.73 -28.81 -8.90
CA THR A 30 -22.99 -28.59 -10.30
C THR A 30 -24.45 -28.20 -10.35
N PHE A 31 -24.73 -26.96 -10.73
CA PHE A 31 -26.10 -26.56 -11.05
C PHE A 31 -26.56 -27.52 -12.13
N GLN A 32 -27.38 -28.50 -11.74
CA GLN A 32 -28.15 -29.29 -12.69
C GLN A 32 -28.99 -28.25 -13.44
N ASN A 33 -28.81 -28.23 -14.76
CA ASN A 33 -29.42 -27.28 -15.70
C ASN A 33 -30.94 -27.50 -15.84
N GLU A 34 -31.66 -27.58 -14.74
CA GLU A 34 -33.11 -27.73 -14.70
C GLU A 34 -33.64 -26.86 -13.55
N ASP A 35 -33.54 -25.55 -13.73
CA ASP A 35 -34.71 -24.68 -13.83
C ASP A 35 -34.30 -23.21 -13.78
N LEU A 36 -34.78 -22.50 -14.80
CA LEU A 36 -34.78 -21.05 -15.02
C LEU A 36 -33.50 -20.48 -15.62
N ASP A 37 -33.65 -20.03 -16.87
CA ASP A 37 -33.06 -18.82 -17.42
C ASP A 37 -32.98 -17.71 -16.36
N ILE A 38 -31.95 -17.74 -15.51
CA ILE A 38 -31.48 -16.53 -14.87
C ILE A 38 -30.90 -15.72 -16.02
N ASP A 39 -31.76 -14.89 -16.63
CA ASP A 39 -31.40 -13.86 -17.59
C ASP A 39 -30.02 -13.32 -17.22
N GLU A 40 -29.05 -13.39 -18.14
CA GLU A 40 -27.66 -13.03 -17.90
C GLU A 40 -27.57 -11.62 -17.26
N THR A 41 -28.56 -10.78 -17.56
CA THR A 41 -28.82 -9.46 -16.98
C THR A 41 -29.16 -9.52 -15.47
N SER A 42 -30.01 -10.45 -15.05
CA SER A 42 -30.36 -10.71 -13.64
C SER A 42 -29.18 -11.22 -12.82
N ARG A 43 -28.37 -12.14 -13.36
CA ARG A 43 -27.12 -12.60 -12.72
C ARG A 43 -26.13 -11.44 -12.56
N LYS A 44 -25.90 -10.64 -13.61
CA LYS A 44 -25.04 -9.45 -13.56
C LYS A 44 -25.54 -8.41 -12.55
N ASN A 45 -26.85 -8.22 -12.42
CA ASN A 45 -27.43 -7.29 -11.45
C ASN A 45 -27.24 -7.78 -10.01
N LEU A 46 -27.38 -9.07 -9.75
CA LEU A 46 -27.11 -9.67 -8.45
C LEU A 46 -25.64 -9.56 -8.06
N GLU A 47 -24.73 -9.87 -9.00
CA GLU A 47 -23.28 -9.70 -8.81
C GLU A 47 -22.90 -8.24 -8.51
N ARG A 48 -23.50 -7.26 -9.20
CA ARG A 48 -23.26 -5.83 -8.92
C ARG A 48 -23.72 -5.42 -7.52
N ARG A 49 -24.87 -5.91 -7.06
CA ARG A 49 -25.37 -5.64 -5.70
C ARG A 49 -24.45 -6.26 -4.65
N LEU A 50 -24.02 -7.49 -4.88
CA LEU A 50 -23.08 -8.22 -4.04
C LEU A 50 -21.74 -7.47 -3.92
N VAL A 51 -21.15 -7.08 -5.04
CA VAL A 51 -19.88 -6.34 -5.07
C VAL A 51 -19.99 -5.02 -4.30
N ARG A 52 -21.08 -4.26 -4.47
CA ARG A 52 -21.29 -3.02 -3.71
C ARG A 52 -21.38 -3.25 -2.19
N LYS A 53 -22.01 -4.35 -1.77
CA LYS A 53 -22.13 -4.74 -0.36
C LYS A 53 -20.76 -5.07 0.24
N VAL A 54 -19.91 -5.75 -0.54
CA VAL A 54 -18.50 -6.02 -0.19
C VAL A 54 -17.69 -4.73 -0.17
N ASP A 55 -17.78 -3.90 -1.23
CA ASP A 55 -17.06 -2.63 -1.34
C ASP A 55 -17.36 -1.73 -0.11
N TRP A 56 -18.63 -1.62 0.29
CA TRP A 56 -19.03 -0.75 1.41
C TRP A 56 -18.46 -1.17 2.76
N ARG A 57 -18.20 -2.47 3.00
CA ARG A 57 -17.58 -2.94 4.24
C ARG A 57 -16.06 -3.06 4.13
N LEU A 58 -15.59 -3.73 3.09
CA LEU A 58 -14.17 -4.05 2.93
C LEU A 58 -13.35 -2.82 2.58
N CYS A 59 -13.79 -1.99 1.62
CA CYS A 59 -13.02 -0.82 1.22
C CYS A 59 -13.04 0.28 2.28
N THR A 60 -14.13 0.44 3.02
CA THR A 60 -14.20 1.44 4.11
C THR A 60 -13.24 1.11 5.23
N ILE A 61 -13.25 -0.13 5.73
CA ILE A 61 -12.37 -0.52 6.83
C ILE A 61 -10.91 -0.65 6.40
N ALA A 62 -10.66 -1.17 5.19
CA ALA A 62 -9.32 -1.26 4.66
C ALA A 62 -8.70 0.13 4.44
N GLY A 63 -9.51 1.11 4.02
CA GLY A 63 -9.07 2.50 3.90
C GLY A 63 -8.60 3.05 5.25
N ILE A 64 -9.44 2.92 6.28
CA ILE A 64 -9.14 3.35 7.66
C ILE A 64 -7.90 2.64 8.22
N LEU A 65 -7.76 1.34 7.99
CA LEU A 65 -6.61 0.57 8.47
C LEU A 65 -5.32 0.96 7.75
N CYS A 66 -5.37 1.18 6.43
CA CYS A 66 -4.21 1.72 5.70
C CYS A 66 -3.82 3.10 6.25
N SER A 67 -4.79 3.96 6.58
CA SER A 67 -4.53 5.25 7.21
C SER A 67 -3.68 5.15 8.48
N LEU A 68 -3.79 4.08 9.27
CA LEU A 68 -2.99 3.92 10.49
C LEU A 68 -1.48 3.95 10.20
N ASN A 69 -1.03 3.46 9.03
CA ASN A 69 0.39 3.48 8.65
C ASN A 69 0.92 4.90 8.49
N LEU A 70 0.15 5.79 7.86
CA LEU A 70 0.53 7.19 7.68
C LEU A 70 0.18 8.04 8.91
N MET A 71 -0.78 7.61 9.73
CA MET A 71 -1.19 8.33 10.94
C MET A 71 -0.04 8.46 11.93
N ASP A 72 0.79 7.43 12.11
CA ASP A 72 2.03 7.53 12.91
C ASP A 72 2.93 8.67 12.43
N SER A 73 3.20 8.70 11.11
CA SER A 73 4.02 9.77 10.53
C SER A 73 3.40 11.16 10.72
N GLY A 74 2.07 11.26 10.68
CA GLY A 74 1.33 12.49 10.95
C GLY A 74 1.39 12.94 12.41
N ILE A 75 1.32 12.01 13.37
CA ILE A 75 1.44 12.31 14.80
C ILE A 75 2.86 12.79 15.11
N ILE A 76 3.87 12.06 14.64
CA ILE A 76 5.26 12.43 14.88
C ILE A 76 5.66 13.71 14.18
N SER A 77 5.23 13.92 12.94
CA SER A 77 5.52 15.16 12.24
C SER A 77 4.88 16.36 12.94
N SER A 78 3.64 16.22 13.43
CA SER A 78 2.96 17.26 14.22
C SER A 78 3.65 17.49 15.57
N ALA A 79 4.06 16.42 16.25
CA ALA A 79 4.80 16.51 17.51
C ALA A 79 6.19 17.15 17.34
N SER A 80 6.83 16.94 16.18
CA SER A 80 8.18 17.44 15.91
C SER A 80 8.29 18.97 15.84
N VAL A 81 7.17 19.69 15.66
CA VAL A 81 7.17 21.16 15.76
C VAL A 81 6.96 21.66 17.18
N ALA A 82 6.60 20.81 18.13
CA ALA A 82 6.57 21.17 19.54
C ALA A 82 7.99 21.24 20.09
N ASP A 83 8.36 22.38 20.68
CA ASP A 83 9.73 22.59 21.19
C ASP A 83 10.07 21.59 22.31
N ASP A 84 9.06 21.24 23.13
CA ASP A 84 9.18 20.26 24.22
C ASP A 84 9.49 18.84 23.71
N PHE A 85 9.08 18.48 22.49
CA PHE A 85 9.27 17.11 21.97
C PHE A 85 10.75 16.75 21.78
N PHE A 86 11.55 17.69 21.28
CA PHE A 86 12.97 17.48 21.05
C PHE A 86 13.78 17.56 22.35
N THR A 87 13.39 18.43 23.28
CA THR A 87 14.06 18.63 24.58
C THR A 87 13.73 17.49 25.54
N ASP A 88 12.46 17.10 25.69
CA ASP A 88 11.99 16.03 26.59
C ASP A 88 12.66 14.70 26.29
N LEU A 89 12.84 14.38 25.00
CA LEU A 89 13.34 13.08 24.56
C LEU A 89 14.84 13.12 24.20
N GLY A 90 15.45 14.30 24.11
CA GLY A 90 16.82 14.47 23.66
C GLY A 90 17.04 14.04 22.20
N LEU A 91 16.03 14.28 21.34
CA LEU A 91 16.06 13.90 19.92
C LEU A 91 16.90 14.85 19.06
N GLY A 92 17.22 16.04 19.58
CA GLY A 92 17.99 17.07 18.86
C GLY A 92 19.49 16.77 18.77
N VAL A 93 19.96 15.71 19.44
CA VAL A 93 21.37 15.30 19.42
C VAL A 93 21.63 14.39 18.23
N GLY A 94 22.32 14.91 17.21
CA GLY A 94 22.69 14.15 16.01
C GLY A 94 21.47 13.71 15.20
N ASN A 95 21.46 12.44 14.76
CA ASN A 95 20.40 11.91 13.89
C ASN A 95 19.35 11.08 14.64
N ARG A 96 19.15 11.29 15.95
CA ARG A 96 18.26 10.44 16.78
C ARG A 96 16.80 10.41 16.29
N TYR A 97 16.27 11.53 15.79
CA TYR A 97 14.96 11.59 15.16
C TYR A 97 14.87 10.68 13.92
N SER A 98 15.83 10.83 12.99
CA SER A 98 15.92 9.99 11.78
C SER A 98 16.13 8.51 12.09
N VAL A 99 16.92 8.18 13.12
CA VAL A 99 17.13 6.80 13.59
C VAL A 99 15.82 6.18 14.07
N SER A 100 14.95 6.95 14.73
CA SER A 100 13.63 6.45 15.17
C SER A 100 12.75 6.04 13.98
N ILE A 101 12.77 6.83 12.89
CA ILE A 101 12.06 6.54 11.63
C ILE A 101 12.68 5.33 10.92
N LEU A 102 14.02 5.23 10.91
CA LEU A 102 14.74 4.08 10.36
C LEU A 102 14.33 2.78 11.04
N VAL A 103 14.33 2.74 12.38
CA VAL A 103 14.04 1.51 13.14
C VAL A 103 12.62 1.03 12.87
N TYR A 104 11.65 1.95 12.83
CA TYR A 104 10.28 1.64 12.41
C TYR A 104 10.25 1.01 11.00
N THR A 105 10.93 1.63 10.04
CA THR A 105 10.94 1.20 8.63
C THR A 105 11.62 -0.16 8.45
N VAL A 106 12.73 -0.41 9.14
CA VAL A 106 13.42 -1.70 9.10
C VAL A 106 12.56 -2.81 9.71
N ALA A 107 11.92 -2.52 10.85
CA ALA A 107 11.03 -3.49 11.50
C ALA A 107 9.83 -3.83 10.65
N SER A 108 9.19 -2.83 10.02
CA SER A 108 8.01 -3.06 9.18
C SER A 108 8.34 -3.90 7.95
N VAL A 109 9.49 -3.66 7.30
CA VAL A 109 9.97 -4.46 6.15
C VAL A 109 10.33 -5.88 6.57
N ALA A 110 11.06 -6.05 7.69
CA ALA A 110 11.52 -7.36 8.15
C ALA A 110 10.36 -8.29 8.53
N PHE A 111 9.32 -7.76 9.18
CA PHE A 111 8.17 -8.54 9.65
C PHE A 111 7.03 -8.63 8.64
N GLN A 112 7.15 -7.96 7.49
CA GLN A 112 6.09 -7.92 6.48
C GLN A 112 5.63 -9.30 6.02
N LEU A 113 6.57 -10.17 5.66
CA LEU A 113 6.27 -11.53 5.19
C LEU A 113 5.69 -12.41 6.31
N PRO A 114 6.33 -12.56 7.49
CA PRO A 114 5.75 -13.31 8.60
C PRO A 114 4.36 -12.84 8.99
N ALA A 115 4.16 -11.52 9.11
CA ALA A 115 2.90 -10.97 9.58
C ALA A 115 1.77 -11.14 8.54
N THR A 116 2.08 -11.10 7.25
CA THR A 116 1.11 -11.42 6.19
C THR A 116 0.70 -12.90 6.21
N LEU A 117 1.62 -13.82 6.51
CA LEU A 117 1.29 -15.23 6.71
C LEU A 117 0.38 -15.44 7.92
N CYS A 118 0.61 -14.71 9.02
CA CYS A 118 -0.28 -14.71 10.18
C CYS A 118 -1.71 -14.29 9.82
N VAL A 119 -1.90 -13.30 8.94
CA VAL A 119 -3.22 -12.88 8.43
C VAL A 119 -3.94 -14.06 7.73
N ARG A 120 -3.21 -14.85 6.94
CA ARG A 120 -3.80 -16.02 6.26
C ARG A 120 -4.15 -17.15 7.25
N MET A 121 -3.31 -17.40 8.24
CA MET A 121 -3.48 -18.52 9.18
C MET A 121 -4.55 -18.23 10.24
N CYS A 122 -4.54 -17.05 10.86
CA CYS A 122 -5.42 -16.69 11.98
C CYS A 122 -6.70 -15.96 11.54
N GLY A 123 -6.78 -15.56 10.28
CA GLY A 123 -7.90 -14.83 9.70
C GLY A 123 -7.74 -13.30 9.80
N PRO A 124 -8.16 -12.55 8.77
CA PRO A 124 -7.97 -11.10 8.67
C PRO A 124 -8.71 -10.35 9.77
N ARG A 125 -9.92 -10.79 10.13
CA ARG A 125 -10.74 -10.15 11.17
C ARG A 125 -10.01 -10.05 12.50
N PHE A 126 -9.45 -11.16 12.98
CA PHE A 126 -8.74 -11.20 14.25
C PHE A 126 -7.42 -10.41 14.16
N VAL A 127 -6.62 -10.68 13.13
CA VAL A 127 -5.27 -10.10 13.01
C VAL A 127 -5.31 -8.60 12.79
N PHE A 128 -6.13 -8.06 11.88
CA PHE A 128 -6.19 -6.61 11.66
C PHE A 128 -6.72 -5.84 12.88
N SER A 129 -7.65 -6.43 13.63
CA SER A 129 -8.14 -5.84 14.87
C SER A 129 -7.06 -5.81 15.94
N LEU A 130 -6.31 -6.91 16.10
CA LEU A 130 -5.18 -6.98 17.01
C LEU A 130 -4.09 -5.98 16.64
N ILE A 131 -3.81 -5.81 15.35
CA ILE A 131 -2.85 -4.81 14.85
C ILE A 131 -3.32 -3.39 15.17
N ALA A 132 -4.58 -3.05 14.89
CA ALA A 132 -5.12 -1.72 15.16
C ALA A 132 -5.16 -1.39 16.66
N ILE A 133 -5.54 -2.34 17.51
CA ILE A 133 -5.49 -2.19 18.98
C ILE A 133 -4.04 -2.09 19.45
N GLY A 134 -3.15 -2.94 18.94
CA GLY A 134 -1.72 -2.92 19.28
C GLY A 134 -1.06 -1.60 18.90
N PHE A 135 -1.36 -1.08 17.70
CA PHE A 135 -0.98 0.27 17.27
C PHE A 135 -1.43 1.30 18.30
N GLY A 136 -2.73 1.33 18.64
CA GLY A 136 -3.26 2.30 19.59
C GLY A 136 -2.62 2.21 20.97
N ILE A 137 -2.38 1.01 21.50
CA ILE A 137 -1.68 0.81 22.78
C ILE A 137 -0.25 1.33 22.72
N ILE A 138 0.52 0.99 21.67
CA ILE A 138 1.91 1.45 21.53
C ILE A 138 1.96 2.98 21.39
N THR A 139 1.03 3.58 20.63
CA THR A 139 0.89 5.03 20.51
C THR A 139 0.55 5.67 21.86
N LEU A 140 -0.37 5.09 22.65
CA LEU A 140 -0.65 5.55 24.03
C LEU A 140 0.60 5.49 24.91
N CYS A 141 1.35 4.38 24.87
CA CYS A 141 2.59 4.24 25.62
C CYS A 141 3.63 5.30 25.21
N THR A 142 3.63 5.72 23.95
CA THR A 142 4.54 6.78 23.43
C THR A 142 4.25 8.14 24.04
N ALA A 143 3.07 8.38 24.63
CA ALA A 143 2.82 9.62 25.35
C ALA A 143 3.55 9.71 26.71
N PHE A 144 3.99 8.57 27.26
CA PHE A 144 4.56 8.49 28.62
C PHE A 144 6.08 8.28 28.64
N ILE A 145 6.73 8.26 27.48
CA ILE A 145 8.17 8.09 27.40
C ILE A 145 8.91 9.38 27.79
N ASN A 146 10.12 9.20 28.31
CA ASN A 146 10.99 10.29 28.76
C ASN A 146 12.40 10.19 28.16
N THR A 147 12.68 9.19 27.32
CA THR A 147 14.00 9.00 26.72
C THR A 147 13.93 8.58 25.26
N TRP A 148 14.94 8.95 24.46
CA TRP A 148 15.01 8.53 23.06
C TRP A 148 15.14 7.01 22.90
N GLN A 149 15.73 6.30 23.85
CA GLN A 149 15.84 4.83 23.79
C GLN A 149 14.45 4.18 23.89
N GLN A 150 13.57 4.72 24.75
CA GLN A 150 12.18 4.27 24.84
C GLN A 150 11.42 4.56 23.54
N MET A 151 11.66 5.72 22.92
CA MET A 151 11.11 6.05 21.60
C MET A 151 11.51 4.99 20.57
N VAL A 152 12.79 4.65 20.47
CA VAL A 152 13.29 3.64 19.53
C VAL A 152 12.67 2.26 19.80
N ALA A 153 12.54 1.85 21.07
CA ALA A 153 11.90 0.58 21.43
C ALA A 153 10.43 0.53 20.99
N LEU A 154 9.66 1.60 21.25
CA LEU A 154 8.27 1.67 20.81
C LEU A 154 8.15 1.71 19.28
N ARG A 155 9.07 2.38 18.58
CA ARG A 155 9.11 2.36 17.10
C ARG A 155 9.37 0.98 16.52
N LEU A 156 10.24 0.19 17.15
CA LEU A 156 10.46 -1.19 16.77
C LEU A 156 9.16 -2.00 16.89
N LEU A 157 8.48 -1.91 18.05
CA LEU A 157 7.22 -2.61 18.28
C LEU A 157 6.12 -2.17 17.31
N LEU A 158 6.05 -0.87 17.03
CA LEU A 158 5.07 -0.30 16.11
C LEU A 158 5.29 -0.82 14.67
N GLY A 159 6.55 -0.85 14.22
CA GLY A 159 6.91 -1.39 12.91
C GLY A 159 6.55 -2.88 12.78
N ILE A 160 6.79 -3.67 13.83
CA ILE A 160 6.38 -5.08 13.87
C ILE A 160 4.85 -5.19 13.77
N ALA A 161 4.11 -4.44 14.58
CA ALA A 161 2.65 -4.49 14.61
C ALA A 161 2.02 -4.11 13.25
N GLN A 162 2.52 -3.06 12.59
CA GLN A 162 1.92 -2.53 11.36
C GLN A 162 2.35 -3.25 10.07
N SER A 163 3.35 -4.12 10.16
CA SER A 163 3.97 -4.79 9.00
C SER A 163 3.00 -5.54 8.07
N ALA A 164 1.87 -6.06 8.58
CA ALA A 164 0.90 -6.80 7.76
C ALA A 164 -0.19 -5.95 7.11
N ILE A 165 -0.35 -4.67 7.46
CA ILE A 165 -1.53 -3.88 7.07
C ILE A 165 -1.67 -3.82 5.54
N PHE A 166 -0.68 -3.25 4.86
CA PHE A 166 -0.72 -3.08 3.41
C PHE A 166 -0.70 -4.42 2.63
N PRO A 167 0.27 -5.34 2.84
CA PRO A 167 0.32 -6.61 2.11
C PRO A 167 -0.85 -7.53 2.44
N GLY A 168 -1.31 -7.55 3.70
CA GLY A 168 -2.45 -8.36 4.12
C GLY A 168 -3.76 -7.86 3.51
N LEU A 169 -3.99 -6.54 3.49
CA LEU A 169 -5.18 -5.96 2.84
C LEU A 169 -5.14 -6.14 1.33
N SER A 170 -3.97 -5.98 0.71
CA SER A 170 -3.78 -6.25 -0.71
C SER A 170 -4.12 -7.71 -1.04
N TYR A 171 -3.68 -8.64 -0.19
CA TYR A 171 -4.03 -10.05 -0.32
C TYR A 171 -5.54 -10.30 -0.14
N LEU A 172 -6.17 -9.72 0.89
CA LEU A 172 -7.60 -9.85 1.14
C LEU A 172 -8.44 -9.34 -0.04
N ILE A 173 -8.11 -8.16 -0.59
CA ILE A 173 -8.76 -7.62 -1.80
C ILE A 173 -8.59 -8.57 -2.98
N SER A 174 -7.39 -9.14 -3.15
CA SER A 174 -7.16 -10.09 -4.23
C SER A 174 -8.08 -11.30 -4.15
N THR A 175 -8.47 -11.73 -2.94
CA THR A 175 -9.38 -12.86 -2.70
C THR A 175 -10.85 -12.52 -2.89
N TRP A 176 -11.24 -11.24 -2.84
CA TRP A 176 -12.65 -10.81 -2.97
C TRP A 176 -13.02 -10.28 -4.36
N TYR A 177 -12.04 -9.81 -5.12
CA TYR A 177 -12.26 -9.10 -6.39
C TYR A 177 -11.54 -9.75 -7.56
N THR A 178 -12.18 -9.66 -8.74
CA THR A 178 -11.59 -10.06 -10.02
C THR A 178 -10.44 -9.14 -10.41
N ARG A 179 -9.56 -9.58 -11.32
CA ARG A 179 -8.38 -8.78 -11.73
C ARG A 179 -8.72 -7.40 -12.27
N LYS A 180 -9.84 -7.27 -13.00
CA LYS A 180 -10.32 -5.99 -13.56
C LYS A 180 -10.83 -5.02 -12.49
N GLU A 181 -11.23 -5.55 -11.34
CA GLU A 181 -11.84 -4.78 -10.28
C GLU A 181 -10.83 -4.23 -9.27
N GLN A 182 -9.76 -4.98 -9.00
CA GLN A 182 -8.78 -4.69 -7.95
C GLN A 182 -8.20 -3.26 -8.03
N GLN A 183 -7.86 -2.77 -9.22
CA GLN A 183 -7.22 -1.46 -9.41
C GLN A 183 -8.07 -0.30 -8.86
N LEU A 184 -9.38 -0.31 -9.14
CA LEU A 184 -10.30 0.71 -8.64
C LEU A 184 -10.39 0.70 -7.11
N ARG A 185 -10.34 -0.50 -6.49
CA ARG A 185 -10.45 -0.64 -5.03
C ARG A 185 -9.19 -0.15 -4.35
N PHE A 186 -8.00 -0.42 -4.90
CA PHE A 186 -6.76 0.17 -4.42
C PHE A 186 -6.78 1.71 -4.48
N ALA A 187 -7.35 2.30 -5.53
CA ALA A 187 -7.50 3.75 -5.63
C ALA A 187 -8.44 4.32 -4.54
N PHE A 188 -9.56 3.63 -4.25
CA PHE A 188 -10.45 4.00 -3.15
C PHE A 188 -9.75 3.90 -1.78
N LEU A 189 -8.97 2.84 -1.55
CA LEU A 189 -8.17 2.69 -0.32
C LEU A 189 -7.20 3.85 -0.14
N GLN A 190 -6.43 4.16 -1.19
CA GLN A 190 -5.45 5.24 -1.17
C GLN A 190 -6.12 6.60 -0.91
N THR A 191 -7.28 6.83 -1.50
CA THR A 191 -8.03 8.07 -1.29
C THR A 191 -8.51 8.17 0.16
N GLY A 192 -9.07 7.09 0.71
CA GLY A 192 -9.46 7.03 2.12
C GLY A 192 -8.28 7.21 3.07
N GLU A 193 -7.14 6.60 2.76
CA GLU A 193 -5.89 6.73 3.48
C GLU A 193 -5.50 8.20 3.65
N VAL A 194 -5.38 8.93 2.54
CA VAL A 194 -4.95 10.33 2.51
C VAL A 194 -5.93 11.27 3.22
N ILE A 195 -7.25 11.04 3.07
CA ILE A 195 -8.28 11.85 3.74
C ILE A 195 -8.17 11.71 5.26
N VAL A 196 -8.08 10.48 5.77
CA VAL A 196 -8.00 10.22 7.21
C VAL A 196 -6.69 10.78 7.80
N VAL A 197 -5.58 10.72 7.06
CA VAL A 197 -4.30 11.33 7.47
C VAL A 197 -4.45 12.84 7.64
N GLY A 198 -5.06 13.52 6.66
CA GLY A 198 -5.35 14.95 6.76
C GLY A 198 -6.24 15.30 7.95
N LEU A 199 -7.28 14.49 8.22
CA LEU A 199 -8.14 14.65 9.40
C LEU A 199 -7.37 14.42 10.70
N GLY A 200 -6.45 13.45 10.74
CA GLY A 200 -5.60 13.18 11.88
C GLY A 200 -4.68 14.36 12.21
N ILE A 201 -4.15 15.05 11.21
CA ILE A 201 -3.35 16.27 11.43
C ILE A 201 -4.21 17.41 11.99
N PHE A 202 -5.45 17.59 11.51
CA PHE A 202 -6.38 18.56 12.11
C PHE A 202 -6.73 18.22 13.56
N LEU A 203 -6.88 16.93 13.88
CA LEU A 203 -7.07 16.49 15.26
C LEU A 203 -5.85 16.85 16.11
N ASN A 204 -4.63 16.65 15.61
CA ASN A 204 -3.40 17.03 16.33
C ASN A 204 -3.34 18.54 16.58
N TYR A 205 -3.75 19.37 15.62
CA TYR A 205 -3.87 20.82 15.82
C TYR A 205 -4.84 21.17 16.96
N GLY A 206 -6.04 20.59 16.96
CA GLY A 206 -7.01 20.83 18.03
C GLY A 206 -6.52 20.37 19.40
N VAL A 207 -5.85 19.22 19.43
CA VAL A 207 -5.29 18.63 20.65
C VAL A 207 -4.07 19.39 21.17
N ASN A 208 -3.31 20.07 20.30
CA ASN A 208 -2.15 20.88 20.72
C ASN A 208 -2.53 22.01 21.69
N HIS A 209 -3.76 22.53 21.59
CA HIS A 209 -4.30 23.55 22.50
C HIS A 209 -4.52 23.03 23.93
N LEU A 210 -4.35 21.73 24.17
CA LEU A 210 -4.32 21.14 25.51
C LEU A 210 -2.92 21.20 26.16
N ASN A 211 -1.94 21.83 25.51
CA ASN A 211 -0.60 21.99 26.08
C ASN A 211 -0.65 22.60 27.49
N GLY A 212 0.06 21.98 28.44
CA GLY A 212 0.09 22.39 29.85
C GLY A 212 -1.13 21.93 30.68
N LYS A 213 -2.20 21.42 30.06
CA LYS A 213 -3.32 20.85 30.81
C LYS A 213 -2.95 19.47 31.35
N GLY A 214 -3.26 19.24 32.63
CA GLY A 214 -3.00 17.95 33.29
C GLY A 214 -1.52 17.60 33.44
N SER A 215 -0.62 18.61 33.48
CA SER A 215 0.84 18.39 33.58
C SER A 215 1.45 17.66 32.37
N LEU A 216 0.77 17.67 31.22
CA LEU A 216 1.24 17.02 29.99
C LEU A 216 1.53 18.05 28.90
N ALA A 217 2.64 17.85 28.20
CA ALA A 217 2.98 18.62 27.01
C ALA A 217 2.01 18.33 25.86
N GLY A 218 1.81 19.29 24.95
CA GLY A 218 0.89 19.19 23.81
C GLY A 218 1.13 17.96 22.93
N TRP A 219 2.40 17.63 22.67
CA TRP A 219 2.77 16.45 21.89
C TRP A 219 2.30 15.14 22.54
N ARG A 220 2.35 15.02 23.88
CA ARG A 220 1.88 13.82 24.60
C ARG A 220 0.38 13.64 24.44
N TRP A 221 -0.38 14.73 24.45
CA TRP A 221 -1.82 14.69 24.19
C TRP A 221 -2.14 14.18 22.79
N MET A 222 -1.35 14.53 21.76
CA MET A 222 -1.55 14.02 20.39
C MET A 222 -1.48 12.49 20.36
N PHE A 223 -0.43 11.91 20.97
CA PHE A 223 -0.29 10.45 21.08
C PHE A 223 -1.40 9.81 21.91
N LEU A 224 -1.82 10.43 23.02
CA LEU A 224 -2.91 9.91 23.86
C LEU A 224 -4.24 9.84 23.11
N VAL A 225 -4.66 10.94 22.49
CA VAL A 225 -5.98 11.02 21.83
C VAL A 225 -6.01 10.11 20.59
N GLN A 226 -4.96 10.13 19.78
CA GLN A 226 -4.85 9.29 18.58
C GLN A 226 -4.74 7.80 18.91
N GLY A 227 -3.96 7.46 19.94
CA GLY A 227 -3.85 6.08 20.42
C GLY A 227 -5.18 5.53 20.90
N LEU A 228 -5.93 6.33 21.70
CA LEU A 228 -7.26 5.94 22.17
C LEU A 228 -8.25 5.77 21.01
N LEU A 229 -8.26 6.70 20.06
CA LEU A 229 -9.11 6.63 18.88
C LEU A 229 -8.80 5.36 18.07
N ALA A 230 -7.51 5.02 17.91
CA ALA A 230 -7.11 3.82 17.19
C ALA A 230 -7.51 2.53 17.91
N ILE A 231 -7.51 2.47 19.24
CA ILE A 231 -8.06 1.34 20.00
C ILE A 231 -9.55 1.17 19.71
N VAL A 232 -10.32 2.27 19.73
CA VAL A 232 -11.75 2.25 19.41
C VAL A 232 -11.97 1.74 17.98
N VAL A 233 -11.20 2.25 17.02
CA VAL A 233 -11.23 1.80 15.62
C VAL A 233 -10.85 0.32 15.51
N GLY A 234 -9.88 -0.16 16.28
CA GLY A 234 -9.51 -1.57 16.31
C GLY A 234 -10.62 -2.48 16.86
N CYS A 235 -11.32 -2.05 17.89
CA CYS A 235 -12.52 -2.74 18.38
C CYS A 235 -13.63 -2.77 17.33
N VAL A 236 -13.89 -1.65 16.65
CA VAL A 236 -14.87 -1.57 15.55
C VAL A 236 -14.45 -2.44 14.36
N THR A 237 -13.15 -2.49 14.05
CA THR A 237 -12.57 -3.34 13.00
C THR A 237 -12.94 -4.80 13.25
N TYR A 238 -12.92 -5.26 14.51
CA TYR A 238 -13.31 -6.63 14.83
C TYR A 238 -14.75 -6.93 14.47
N PHE A 239 -15.68 -5.98 14.56
CA PHE A 239 -17.08 -6.22 14.20
C PHE A 239 -17.38 -5.95 12.72
N TRP A 240 -16.61 -5.07 12.09
CA TRP A 240 -16.87 -4.59 10.73
C TRP A 240 -16.08 -5.31 9.65
N MET A 241 -14.89 -5.82 9.98
CA MET A 241 -14.00 -6.51 9.05
C MET A 241 -14.64 -7.79 8.51
N VAL A 242 -14.40 -8.03 7.23
CA VAL A 242 -14.89 -9.18 6.48
C VAL A 242 -13.78 -10.24 6.41
N ASP A 243 -14.13 -11.50 6.64
CA ASP A 243 -13.19 -12.62 6.51
C ASP A 243 -12.91 -12.98 5.04
N PHE A 244 -12.10 -14.00 4.78
CA PHE A 244 -11.96 -14.58 3.44
C PHE A 244 -13.32 -15.04 2.89
N PRO A 245 -13.51 -15.06 1.56
CA PRO A 245 -14.77 -15.49 0.93
C PRO A 245 -15.25 -16.86 1.41
N GLU A 246 -14.32 -17.79 1.66
CA GLU A 246 -14.57 -19.14 2.19
C GLU A 246 -15.26 -19.13 3.57
N ASN A 247 -14.98 -18.11 4.39
CA ASN A 247 -15.53 -17.94 5.75
C ASN A 247 -16.53 -16.78 5.83
N ALA A 248 -17.01 -16.26 4.69
CA ALA A 248 -17.83 -15.05 4.65
C ALA A 248 -19.14 -15.16 5.46
N HIS A 249 -19.79 -16.33 5.48
CA HIS A 249 -20.98 -16.60 6.29
C HIS A 249 -20.75 -16.44 7.81
N LYS A 250 -19.50 -16.59 8.29
CA LYS A 250 -19.13 -16.39 9.70
C LYS A 250 -18.97 -14.91 10.05
N SER A 251 -18.93 -14.02 9.06
CA SER A 251 -18.83 -12.58 9.28
C SER A 251 -20.18 -12.02 9.74
N PHE A 252 -20.16 -11.15 10.75
CA PHE A 252 -21.37 -10.68 11.42
C PHE A 252 -22.32 -9.96 10.46
N ARG A 253 -23.50 -10.54 10.22
CA ARG A 253 -24.57 -9.98 9.34
C ARG A 253 -24.06 -9.53 7.97
N PHE A 254 -23.24 -10.35 7.31
CA PHE A 254 -22.61 -9.96 6.05
C PHE A 254 -23.28 -10.58 4.81
N LEU A 255 -22.99 -11.85 4.51
CA LEU A 255 -23.51 -12.54 3.33
C LEU A 255 -24.34 -13.76 3.74
N THR A 256 -25.37 -14.05 2.94
CA THR A 256 -26.07 -15.34 2.99
C THR A 256 -25.20 -16.45 2.35
N ALA A 257 -25.54 -17.71 2.60
CA ALA A 257 -24.83 -18.84 2.00
C ALA A 257 -24.89 -18.83 0.45
N GLU A 258 -26.02 -18.39 -0.10
CA GLU A 258 -26.20 -18.22 -1.56
C GLU A 258 -25.31 -17.11 -2.13
N GLU A 259 -25.25 -15.95 -1.46
CA GLU A 259 -24.37 -14.84 -1.83
C GLU A 259 -22.88 -15.23 -1.75
N GLN A 260 -22.51 -16.04 -0.75
CA GLN A 260 -21.15 -16.58 -0.62
C GLN A 260 -20.81 -17.51 -1.81
N ASN A 261 -21.69 -18.45 -2.14
CA ASN A 261 -21.46 -19.36 -3.25
C ASN A 261 -21.34 -18.61 -4.58
N LEU A 262 -22.19 -17.60 -4.82
CA LEU A 262 -22.08 -16.73 -5.99
C LEU A 262 -20.73 -15.99 -6.04
N THR A 263 -20.22 -15.54 -4.89
CA THR A 263 -18.88 -14.92 -4.79
C THR A 263 -17.79 -15.92 -5.19
N LEU A 264 -17.83 -17.13 -4.63
CA LEU A 264 -16.83 -18.17 -4.89
C LEU A 264 -16.85 -18.61 -6.35
N THR A 265 -18.03 -18.83 -6.93
CA THR A 265 -18.18 -19.18 -8.36
C THR A 265 -17.61 -18.08 -9.24
N ARG A 266 -17.96 -16.82 -9.01
CA ARG A 266 -17.43 -15.68 -9.79
C ARG A 266 -15.90 -15.59 -9.76
N ILE A 267 -15.30 -15.81 -8.60
CA ILE A 267 -13.85 -15.74 -8.43
C ILE A 267 -13.18 -16.98 -9.02
N SER A 268 -13.83 -18.13 -8.92
CA SER A 268 -13.43 -19.36 -9.61
C SER A 268 -13.52 -19.21 -11.13
N ASP A 269 -14.53 -18.53 -11.66
CA ASP A 269 -14.68 -18.29 -13.11
C ASP A 269 -13.56 -17.37 -13.63
N ASP A 270 -13.14 -16.34 -12.86
CA ASP A 270 -12.00 -15.46 -13.21
C ASP A 270 -10.62 -16.15 -13.06
N ARG A 271 -10.53 -17.17 -12.20
CA ARG A 271 -9.26 -17.86 -11.85
C ARG A 271 -9.10 -19.24 -12.46
N GLY A 272 -10.20 -19.91 -12.82
CA GLY A 272 -10.30 -21.32 -13.17
C GLY A 272 -9.58 -21.69 -14.45
N ASP A 273 -9.33 -20.70 -15.31
CA ASP A 273 -8.50 -20.86 -16.51
C ASP A 273 -6.98 -20.89 -16.22
N VAL A 274 -6.55 -20.70 -14.96
CA VAL A 274 -5.14 -20.65 -14.57
C VAL A 274 -4.85 -21.75 -13.55
N LYS A 275 -4.26 -22.86 -14.00
CA LYS A 275 -3.63 -23.84 -13.09
C LYS A 275 -2.63 -23.09 -12.20
N ALA A 276 -2.91 -23.01 -10.90
CA ALA A 276 -1.96 -22.46 -9.94
C ALA A 276 -0.69 -23.32 -10.02
N GLU A 277 0.42 -22.73 -10.46
CA GLU A 277 1.68 -23.46 -10.47
C GLU A 277 2.08 -23.81 -9.03
N GLU A 278 2.70 -24.97 -8.83
CA GLU A 278 3.25 -25.35 -7.53
C GLU A 278 4.35 -24.38 -7.10
N PHE A 279 4.37 -24.05 -5.80
CA PHE A 279 5.36 -23.16 -5.21
C PHE A 279 6.77 -23.72 -5.40
N SER A 280 7.62 -22.96 -6.09
CA SER A 280 9.01 -23.30 -6.29
C SER A 280 9.87 -22.06 -6.14
N VAL A 281 10.73 -22.08 -5.10
CA VAL A 281 11.69 -21.00 -4.83
C VAL A 281 12.62 -20.79 -6.03
N GLY A 282 13.02 -21.87 -6.71
CA GLY A 282 13.83 -21.79 -7.93
C GLY A 282 13.15 -20.99 -9.04
N LYS A 283 11.84 -21.15 -9.23
CA LYS A 283 11.07 -20.37 -10.22
C LYS A 283 10.98 -18.89 -9.84
N CYS A 284 10.91 -18.56 -8.55
CA CYS A 284 10.91 -17.18 -8.08
C CYS A 284 12.27 -16.49 -8.29
N ILE A 285 13.38 -17.20 -8.01
CA ILE A 285 14.73 -16.62 -8.03
C ILE A 285 15.17 -16.26 -9.46
N VAL A 286 14.79 -17.07 -10.46
CA VAL A 286 15.12 -16.82 -11.87
C VAL A 286 14.67 -15.42 -12.33
N HIS A 287 13.61 -14.87 -11.74
CA HIS A 287 13.10 -13.54 -12.10
C HIS A 287 13.97 -12.37 -11.59
N PHE A 288 14.91 -12.58 -10.67
CA PHE A 288 15.90 -11.55 -10.29
C PHE A 288 16.92 -11.28 -11.40
N LEU A 289 17.04 -12.17 -12.39
CA LEU A 289 17.86 -11.95 -13.58
C LEU A 289 17.20 -11.00 -14.59
N ASP A 290 15.91 -10.68 -14.43
CA ASP A 290 15.21 -9.75 -15.32
C ASP A 290 15.60 -8.30 -14.99
N PRO A 291 16.28 -7.56 -15.89
CA PRO A 291 16.72 -6.20 -15.63
C PRO A 291 15.56 -5.23 -15.31
N LYS A 292 14.33 -5.54 -15.73
CA LYS A 292 13.14 -4.73 -15.43
C LYS A 292 12.90 -4.60 -13.93
N ILE A 293 13.25 -5.62 -13.13
CA ILE A 293 13.02 -5.62 -11.68
C ILE A 293 13.73 -4.45 -11.02
N TYR A 294 15.00 -4.21 -11.38
CA TYR A 294 15.81 -3.15 -10.81
C TYR A 294 15.29 -1.76 -11.17
N GLY A 295 14.75 -1.58 -12.38
CA GLY A 295 14.10 -0.33 -12.76
C GLY A 295 12.84 -0.05 -11.96
N PHE A 296 11.93 -1.02 -11.81
CA PHE A 296 10.74 -0.83 -10.97
C PHE A 296 11.09 -0.65 -9.48
N CYS A 297 12.11 -1.35 -8.98
CA CYS A 297 12.62 -1.15 -7.63
C CYS A 297 13.18 0.26 -7.42
N ALA A 298 13.98 0.77 -8.37
CA ALA A 298 14.53 2.12 -8.32
C ALA A 298 13.42 3.19 -8.36
N LEU A 299 12.41 2.97 -9.19
CA LEU A 299 11.21 3.80 -9.24
C LEU A 299 10.52 3.89 -7.87
N LEU A 300 10.19 2.75 -7.25
CA LEU A 300 9.53 2.71 -5.94
C LEU A 300 10.40 3.26 -4.81
N PHE A 301 11.72 3.07 -4.87
CA PHE A 301 12.69 3.66 -3.95
C PHE A 301 12.65 5.19 -4.00
N CYS A 302 12.81 5.78 -5.20
CA CYS A 302 12.83 7.22 -5.37
C CYS A 302 11.51 7.88 -4.98
N LEU A 303 10.38 7.22 -5.25
CA LEU A 303 9.08 7.72 -4.84
C LEU A 303 8.94 7.75 -3.32
N ASN A 304 9.28 6.66 -2.64
CA ASN A 304 9.10 6.58 -1.19
C ASN A 304 10.09 7.46 -0.41
N LEU A 305 11.27 7.72 -0.99
CA LEU A 305 12.24 8.68 -0.48
C LEU A 305 11.59 10.07 -0.32
N VAL A 306 10.92 10.55 -1.37
CA VAL A 306 10.24 11.86 -1.36
C VAL A 306 9.03 11.84 -0.43
N SER A 307 8.22 10.79 -0.50
CA SER A 307 7.03 10.62 0.35
C SER A 307 7.36 10.69 1.84
N THR A 308 8.38 9.93 2.27
CA THR A 308 8.79 9.86 3.67
C THR A 308 9.35 11.19 4.14
N SER A 309 10.20 11.84 3.33
CA SER A 309 10.76 13.14 3.66
C SER A 309 9.68 14.22 3.83
N MET A 310 8.68 14.28 2.93
CA MET A 310 7.59 15.24 3.07
C MET A 310 6.70 14.92 4.28
N SER A 311 6.38 13.63 4.49
CA SER A 311 5.44 13.23 5.54
C SER A 311 5.95 13.52 6.96
N TYR A 312 7.24 13.30 7.22
CA TYR A 312 7.81 13.45 8.56
C TYR A 312 8.32 14.84 8.90
N PHE A 313 8.59 15.68 7.90
CA PHE A 313 9.31 16.94 8.11
C PHE A 313 8.61 18.17 7.54
N LEU A 314 7.47 18.03 6.85
CA LEU A 314 6.71 19.18 6.35
C LEU A 314 6.39 20.21 7.46
N PRO A 315 5.89 19.82 8.66
CA PRO A 315 5.69 20.77 9.75
C PRO A 315 6.98 21.50 10.16
N ILE A 316 8.12 20.80 10.21
CA ILE A 316 9.44 21.39 10.54
C ILE A 316 9.84 22.41 9.48
N ILE A 317 9.63 22.10 8.20
CA ILE A 317 9.90 23.03 7.08
C ILE A 317 9.01 24.28 7.20
N LEU A 318 7.76 24.15 7.63
CA LEU A 318 6.86 25.29 7.84
C LEU A 318 7.30 26.13 9.05
N LYS A 319 7.61 25.51 10.20
CA LYS A 319 8.03 26.23 11.42
C LYS A 319 9.39 26.89 11.24
N THR A 320 10.43 26.09 11.05
CA THR A 320 11.83 26.55 11.01
C THR A 320 12.18 27.18 9.66
N GLY A 321 11.60 26.68 8.57
CA GLY A 321 11.91 27.13 7.23
C GLY A 321 11.14 28.37 6.79
N MET A 322 9.88 28.55 7.23
CA MET A 322 9.01 29.66 6.81
C MET A 322 8.58 30.58 7.97
N GLY A 323 8.96 30.27 9.22
CA GLY A 323 8.68 31.11 10.38
C GLY A 323 7.24 31.07 10.88
N PHE A 324 6.46 30.06 10.50
CA PHE A 324 5.11 29.88 11.04
C PHE A 324 5.15 29.45 12.51
N SER A 325 4.10 29.79 13.27
CA SER A 325 3.94 29.26 14.64
C SER A 325 3.80 27.74 14.63
N GLU A 326 4.03 27.10 15.78
CA GLU A 326 3.83 25.67 15.98
C GLU A 326 2.42 25.23 15.54
N ASP A 327 1.39 25.87 16.10
CA ASP A 327 -0.01 25.58 15.77
C ASP A 327 -0.31 25.79 14.29
N SER A 328 0.21 26.88 13.69
CA SER A 328 0.01 27.15 12.27
C SER A 328 0.69 26.08 11.41
N SER A 329 1.87 25.60 11.80
CA SER A 329 2.63 24.60 11.05
C SER A 329 1.96 23.23 11.06
N ILE A 330 1.35 22.83 12.19
CA ILE A 330 0.53 21.61 12.25
C ILE A 330 -0.68 21.77 11.34
N MET A 331 -1.44 22.85 11.49
CA MET A 331 -2.65 23.08 10.70
C MET A 331 -2.38 23.15 9.20
N LEU A 332 -1.35 23.89 8.78
CA LEU A 332 -0.97 24.08 7.37
C LEU A 332 -0.35 22.82 6.74
N SER A 333 -0.01 21.80 7.53
CA SER A 333 0.46 20.51 6.99
C SER A 333 -0.68 19.61 6.52
N ALA A 334 -1.92 19.83 6.95
CA ALA A 334 -3.07 19.02 6.54
C ALA A 334 -3.58 19.32 5.10
N PRO A 335 -3.76 20.58 4.67
CA PRO A 335 -4.34 20.91 3.37
C PRO A 335 -3.65 20.30 2.13
N PRO A 336 -2.31 20.16 2.05
CA PRO A 336 -1.66 19.51 0.92
C PRO A 336 -2.13 18.06 0.69
N TYR A 337 -2.47 17.32 1.75
CA TYR A 337 -3.00 15.95 1.64
C TYR A 337 -4.43 15.94 1.08
N PHE A 338 -5.30 16.85 1.53
CA PHE A 338 -6.64 16.97 0.95
C PHE A 338 -6.61 17.37 -0.52
N TYR A 339 -5.71 18.31 -0.87
CA TYR A 339 -5.49 18.69 -2.26
C TYR A 339 -5.05 17.50 -3.10
N ALA A 340 -4.16 16.63 -2.59
CA ALA A 340 -3.62 15.49 -3.32
C ALA A 340 -4.68 14.49 -3.81
N VAL A 341 -5.88 14.46 -3.22
CA VAL A 341 -7.00 13.62 -3.69
C VAL A 341 -7.39 13.98 -5.14
N ILE A 342 -7.41 15.26 -5.49
CA ILE A 342 -7.82 15.74 -6.81
C ILE A 342 -6.88 15.24 -7.93
N PRO A 343 -5.56 15.53 -7.90
CA PRO A 343 -4.65 15.06 -8.94
C PRO A 343 -4.53 13.54 -8.96
N VAL A 344 -4.67 12.83 -7.83
CA VAL A 344 -4.66 11.35 -7.81
C VAL A 344 -5.82 10.80 -8.62
N ILE A 345 -7.04 11.31 -8.41
CA ILE A 345 -8.23 10.85 -9.14
C ILE A 345 -8.11 11.19 -10.62
N ILE A 346 -7.74 12.43 -10.95
CA ILE A 346 -7.60 12.88 -12.35
C ILE A 346 -6.53 12.05 -13.08
N SER A 347 -5.34 11.91 -12.49
CA SER A 347 -4.23 11.16 -13.10
C SER A 347 -4.57 9.67 -13.25
N SER A 348 -5.29 9.08 -12.30
CA SER A 348 -5.75 7.68 -12.38
C SER A 348 -6.78 7.51 -13.51
N ILE A 349 -7.78 8.39 -13.62
CA ILE A 349 -8.79 8.34 -14.69
C ILE A 349 -8.14 8.50 -16.06
N VAL A 350 -7.22 9.46 -16.20
CA VAL A 350 -6.50 9.70 -17.46
C VAL A 350 -5.60 8.51 -17.79
N GLY A 351 -4.87 7.99 -16.81
CA GLY A 351 -3.98 6.84 -16.96
C GLY A 351 -4.71 5.57 -17.38
N ASP A 352 -5.90 5.31 -16.84
CA ASP A 352 -6.70 4.14 -17.20
C ASP A 352 -7.47 4.33 -18.50
N ARG A 353 -8.01 5.53 -18.78
CA ARG A 353 -8.77 5.78 -20.02
C ARG A 353 -7.89 5.74 -21.26
N TYR A 354 -6.71 6.36 -21.19
CA TYR A 354 -5.81 6.48 -22.35
C TYR A 354 -4.70 5.43 -22.37
N GLN A 355 -4.52 4.65 -21.29
CA GLN A 355 -3.43 3.68 -21.14
C GLN A 355 -2.02 4.30 -21.30
N LEU A 356 -1.91 5.62 -21.09
CA LEU A 356 -0.67 6.42 -21.23
C LEU A 356 0.07 6.53 -19.89
N ARG A 357 0.35 5.37 -19.28
CA ARG A 357 0.83 5.30 -17.90
C ARG A 357 2.20 5.93 -17.69
N GLY A 358 3.12 5.78 -18.66
CA GLY A 358 4.44 6.42 -18.58
C GLY A 358 4.35 7.95 -18.61
N LEU A 359 3.51 8.52 -19.49
CA LEU A 359 3.32 9.97 -19.58
C LEU A 359 2.70 10.57 -18.32
N VAL A 360 1.74 9.87 -17.71
CA VAL A 360 1.15 10.30 -16.42
C VAL A 360 2.21 10.35 -15.33
N ILE A 361 3.10 9.34 -15.25
CA ILE A 361 4.20 9.32 -14.28
C ILE A 361 5.15 10.49 -14.52
N ILE A 362 5.52 10.75 -15.78
CA ILE A 362 6.41 11.86 -16.14
C ILE A 362 5.78 13.21 -15.75
N PHE A 363 4.51 13.43 -16.07
CA PHE A 363 3.78 14.66 -15.73
C PHE A 363 3.76 14.91 -14.22
N ASN A 364 3.36 13.92 -13.43
CA ASN A 364 3.33 14.01 -11.98
C ASN A 364 4.74 14.22 -11.37
N SER A 365 5.77 13.62 -11.98
CA SER A 365 7.17 13.84 -11.57
C SER A 365 7.62 15.26 -11.86
N ILE A 366 7.23 15.84 -13.00
CA ILE A 366 7.48 17.25 -13.33
C ILE A 366 6.78 18.17 -12.33
N CYS A 367 5.50 17.91 -12.00
CA CYS A 367 4.80 18.66 -10.95
C CYS A 367 5.55 18.59 -9.62
N THR A 368 6.05 17.41 -9.26
CA THR A 368 6.83 17.23 -8.02
C THR A 368 8.12 18.04 -8.05
N ILE A 369 8.87 18.03 -9.17
CA ILE A 369 10.08 18.85 -9.35
C ILE A 369 9.77 20.33 -9.20
N VAL A 370 8.74 20.83 -9.89
CA VAL A 370 8.33 22.23 -9.81
C VAL A 370 7.94 22.59 -8.38
N GLY A 371 7.21 21.71 -7.68
CA GLY A 371 6.83 21.90 -6.28
C GLY A 371 8.04 22.05 -5.34
N PHE A 372 9.05 21.18 -5.48
CA PHE A 372 10.30 21.29 -4.71
C PHE A 372 11.13 22.53 -5.08
N CYS A 373 11.17 22.91 -6.35
CA CYS A 373 11.83 24.14 -6.78
C CYS A 373 11.16 25.39 -6.17
N MET A 374 9.82 25.43 -6.15
CA MET A 374 9.04 26.49 -5.50
C MET A 374 9.29 26.51 -3.99
N LEU A 375 9.31 25.35 -3.34
CA LEU A 375 9.57 25.21 -1.90
C LEU A 375 10.96 25.72 -1.50
N GLY A 376 11.96 25.42 -2.34
CA GLY A 376 13.38 25.62 -2.02
C GLY A 376 14.01 26.94 -2.45
N PHE A 377 13.61 27.45 -3.61
CA PHE A 377 14.28 28.61 -4.24
C PHE A 377 13.49 29.90 -4.19
N ALA A 378 12.18 29.85 -3.93
CA ALA A 378 11.37 31.05 -3.83
C ALA A 378 11.66 31.80 -2.51
N SER A 379 11.69 33.13 -2.58
CA SER A 379 11.84 33.99 -1.39
C SER A 379 10.51 34.25 -0.66
N GLN A 380 9.38 34.11 -1.35
CA GLN A 380 8.05 34.39 -0.80
C GLN A 380 7.43 33.12 -0.21
N ASP A 381 7.03 33.16 1.06
CA ASP A 381 6.49 31.98 1.75
C ASP A 381 5.19 31.46 1.14
N THR A 382 4.36 32.32 0.54
CA THR A 382 3.18 31.90 -0.23
C THR A 382 3.56 30.96 -1.39
N VAL A 383 4.62 31.29 -2.13
CA VAL A 383 5.08 30.47 -3.26
C VAL A 383 5.65 29.14 -2.76
N ARG A 384 6.41 29.18 -1.65
CA ARG A 384 6.96 27.98 -1.03
C ARG A 384 5.87 27.05 -0.54
N TYR A 385 4.83 27.60 0.10
CA TYR A 385 3.67 26.86 0.56
C TYR A 385 2.87 26.25 -0.60
N ILE A 386 2.61 27.00 -1.70
CA ILE A 386 2.00 26.43 -2.92
C ILE A 386 2.85 25.28 -3.48
N GLY A 387 4.18 25.40 -3.40
CA GLY A 387 5.09 24.32 -3.77
C GLY A 387 4.82 23.00 -3.04
N THR A 388 4.43 23.06 -1.75
CA THR A 388 4.08 21.86 -0.96
C THR A 388 2.83 21.15 -1.48
N TYR A 389 1.84 21.88 -2.00
CA TYR A 389 0.63 21.29 -2.60
C TYR A 389 0.98 20.55 -3.89
N LEU A 390 1.76 21.19 -4.76
CA LEU A 390 2.14 20.62 -6.03
C LEU A 390 3.05 19.39 -5.86
N ALA A 391 4.00 19.45 -4.92
CA ALA A 391 4.85 18.32 -4.56
C ALA A 391 4.02 17.16 -4.00
N THR A 392 3.14 17.43 -3.03
CA THR A 392 2.31 16.41 -2.37
C THR A 392 1.34 15.76 -3.35
N GLY A 393 0.63 16.55 -4.15
CA GLY A 393 -0.25 16.02 -5.19
C GLY A 393 0.48 15.17 -6.21
N GLY A 394 1.67 15.59 -6.65
CA GLY A 394 2.49 14.87 -7.63
C GLY A 394 2.98 13.50 -7.13
N TYR A 395 3.64 13.45 -5.96
CA TYR A 395 4.18 12.18 -5.47
C TYR A 395 3.08 11.20 -5.05
N VAL A 396 1.99 11.66 -4.44
CA VAL A 396 0.86 10.78 -4.07
C VAL A 396 0.20 10.21 -5.33
N SER A 397 0.03 11.01 -6.39
CA SER A 397 -0.47 10.55 -7.69
C SER A 397 0.45 9.52 -8.34
N ASN A 398 1.76 9.71 -8.22
CA ASN A 398 2.75 8.77 -8.74
C ASN A 398 2.72 7.41 -8.05
N TRP A 399 2.31 7.33 -6.78
CA TRP A 399 2.17 6.05 -6.08
C TRP A 399 1.21 5.11 -6.79
N ALA A 400 0.00 5.59 -7.11
CA ALA A 400 -0.98 4.80 -7.84
C ALA A 400 -0.53 4.48 -9.27
N ALA A 401 -0.03 5.49 -10.00
CA ALA A 401 0.40 5.34 -11.39
C ALA A 401 1.54 4.32 -11.54
N MET A 402 2.50 4.28 -10.61
CA MET A 402 3.65 3.39 -10.68
C MET A 402 3.31 1.94 -10.35
N ASN A 403 2.43 1.71 -9.36
CA ASN A 403 1.89 0.38 -9.07
C ASN A 403 1.09 -0.17 -10.27
N ALA A 404 0.27 0.68 -10.91
CA ALA A 404 -0.44 0.32 -12.13
C ALA A 404 0.53 0.01 -13.29
N TYR A 405 1.56 0.84 -13.48
CA TYR A 405 2.59 0.65 -14.50
C TYR A 405 3.38 -0.65 -14.33
N GLN A 406 3.75 -1.00 -13.09
CA GLN A 406 4.39 -2.26 -12.76
C GLN A 406 3.47 -3.46 -13.07
N SER A 407 2.23 -3.43 -12.57
CA SER A 407 1.31 -4.57 -12.70
C SER A 407 0.96 -4.93 -14.16
N SER A 408 0.98 -3.95 -15.06
CA SER A 408 0.61 -4.15 -16.48
C SER A 408 1.78 -4.48 -17.38
N ASN A 409 3.01 -4.21 -16.94
CA ASN A 409 4.22 -4.57 -17.67
C ASN A 409 4.83 -5.90 -17.21
N ILE A 410 4.13 -6.67 -16.38
CA ILE A 410 4.58 -7.96 -15.86
C ILE A 410 3.48 -9.01 -16.01
N ALA A 411 3.83 -10.12 -16.66
CA ALA A 411 2.99 -11.32 -16.73
C ALA A 411 3.66 -12.50 -16.02
N GLY A 412 2.85 -13.48 -15.60
CA GLY A 412 3.30 -14.66 -14.86
C GLY A 412 3.16 -14.50 -13.34
N GLN A 413 2.65 -15.56 -12.70
CA GLN A 413 2.34 -15.59 -11.27
C GLN A 413 3.61 -15.38 -10.41
N TRP A 414 4.64 -16.19 -10.64
CA TRP A 414 5.89 -16.12 -9.88
C TRP A 414 6.66 -14.84 -10.12
N LYS A 415 6.65 -14.34 -11.35
CA LYS A 415 7.28 -13.07 -11.69
C LYS A 415 6.63 -11.89 -10.98
N ARG A 416 5.29 -11.83 -10.96
CA ARG A 416 4.56 -10.80 -10.20
C ARG A 416 4.86 -10.87 -8.71
N ALA A 417 4.94 -12.07 -8.14
CA ALA A 417 5.31 -12.27 -6.74
C ALA A 417 6.74 -11.76 -6.45
N THR A 418 7.73 -12.13 -7.27
CA THR A 418 9.12 -11.67 -7.12
C THR A 418 9.23 -10.15 -7.24
N PHE A 419 8.57 -9.53 -8.23
CA PHE A 419 8.59 -8.07 -8.40
C PHE A 419 7.87 -7.34 -7.27
N ALA A 420 6.76 -7.88 -6.74
CA ALA A 420 6.08 -7.30 -5.59
C ALA A 420 6.95 -7.34 -4.33
N ALA A 421 7.63 -8.47 -4.07
CA ALA A 421 8.54 -8.61 -2.93
C ALA A 421 9.75 -7.69 -3.03
N ALA A 422 10.46 -7.70 -4.17
CA ALA A 422 11.62 -6.84 -4.39
C ALA A 422 11.24 -5.35 -4.39
N GLY A 423 10.13 -5.01 -5.05
CA GLY A 423 9.60 -3.64 -5.08
C GLY A 423 9.29 -3.12 -3.69
N THR A 424 8.69 -3.94 -2.82
CA THR A 424 8.38 -3.50 -1.46
C THR A 424 9.64 -3.37 -0.59
N ALA A 425 10.61 -4.26 -0.72
CA ALA A 425 11.89 -4.11 -0.02
C ALA A 425 12.60 -2.79 -0.41
N CYS A 426 12.67 -2.49 -1.71
CA CYS A 426 13.25 -1.24 -2.20
C CYS A 426 12.41 -0.01 -1.83
N ASN A 427 11.09 -0.14 -1.74
CA ASN A 427 10.23 0.91 -1.20
C ASN A 427 10.61 1.24 0.26
N GLY A 428 10.80 0.23 1.10
CA GLY A 428 11.29 0.41 2.47
C GLY A 428 12.67 1.06 2.55
N LEU A 429 13.62 0.65 1.70
CA LEU A 429 14.93 1.31 1.59
C LEU A 429 14.80 2.79 1.20
N GLY A 430 13.84 3.13 0.33
CA GLY A 430 13.52 4.51 -0.03
C GLY A 430 13.06 5.31 1.18
N GLY A 431 12.22 4.73 2.02
CA GLY A 431 11.77 5.35 3.27
C GLY A 431 12.91 5.60 4.24
N ILE A 432 13.84 4.64 4.38
CA ILE A 432 15.07 4.82 5.17
C ILE A 432 15.86 6.00 4.62
N ALA A 433 16.13 6.05 3.32
CA ALA A 433 16.86 7.17 2.72
C ALA A 433 16.16 8.52 2.97
N GLY A 434 14.84 8.58 2.77
CA GLY A 434 14.02 9.77 3.00
C GLY A 434 14.07 10.31 4.43
N ALA A 435 14.28 9.46 5.43
CA ALA A 435 14.42 9.88 6.82
C ALA A 435 15.71 10.66 7.11
N PHE A 436 16.74 10.57 6.25
CA PHE A 436 18.05 11.22 6.45
C PHE A 436 18.36 12.37 5.48
N ILE A 437 17.49 12.64 4.48
CA ILE A 437 17.77 13.71 3.51
C ILE A 437 17.57 15.10 4.10
N ILE A 438 16.66 15.25 5.07
CA ILE A 438 16.46 16.52 5.79
C ILE A 438 17.42 16.58 6.97
N ARG A 439 18.35 17.52 6.90
CA ARG A 439 19.38 17.74 7.90
C ARG A 439 19.13 19.03 8.64
N TYR A 440 19.12 18.96 9.97
CA TYR A 440 18.88 20.12 10.83
C TYR A 440 19.88 21.27 10.56
N ASN A 441 21.14 20.94 10.30
CA ASN A 441 22.22 21.90 10.03
C ASN A 441 22.04 22.71 8.74
N GLU A 442 21.09 22.33 7.88
CA GLU A 442 20.81 23.02 6.61
C GLU A 442 19.55 23.90 6.69
N ALA A 443 18.98 24.07 7.88
CA ALA A 443 17.93 25.05 8.11
C ALA A 443 18.40 26.46 7.69
N PRO A 444 17.53 27.33 7.15
CA PRO A 444 16.07 27.15 6.97
C PRO A 444 15.66 26.57 5.60
N ARG A 445 16.61 26.37 4.67
CA ARG A 445 16.28 26.00 3.28
C ARG A 445 16.32 24.50 3.01
N TYR A 446 17.08 23.71 3.77
CA TYR A 446 17.19 22.26 3.60
C TYR A 446 17.56 21.84 2.16
N LEU A 447 18.62 22.46 1.61
CA LEU A 447 19.00 22.32 0.20
C LEU A 447 19.29 20.88 -0.22
N THR A 448 19.87 20.05 0.66
CA THR A 448 20.11 18.64 0.33
C THR A 448 18.79 17.91 0.08
N ALA A 449 17.77 18.15 0.90
CA ALA A 449 16.47 17.50 0.72
C ALA A 449 15.81 17.91 -0.61
N ILE A 450 15.91 19.19 -0.99
CA ILE A 450 15.37 19.70 -2.26
C ILE A 450 16.09 19.07 -3.45
N TRP A 451 17.43 19.13 -3.49
CA TRP A 451 18.21 18.61 -4.60
C TRP A 451 18.10 17.09 -4.74
N VAL A 452 18.11 16.35 -3.63
CA VAL A 452 17.93 14.90 -3.66
C VAL A 452 16.50 14.55 -4.13
N SER A 453 15.49 15.29 -3.68
CA SER A 453 14.10 15.07 -4.13
C SER A 453 13.96 15.37 -5.64
N VAL A 454 14.48 16.50 -6.12
CA VAL A 454 14.48 16.85 -7.55
C VAL A 454 15.25 15.81 -8.37
N GLY A 455 16.45 15.44 -7.93
CA GLY A 455 17.28 14.43 -8.59
C GLY A 455 16.59 13.07 -8.66
N SER A 456 15.89 12.66 -7.60
CA SER A 456 15.12 11.40 -7.58
C SER A 456 13.98 11.41 -8.60
N GLN A 457 13.29 12.54 -8.79
CA GLN A 457 12.22 12.67 -9.78
C GLN A 457 12.76 12.75 -11.21
N ILE A 458 13.90 13.41 -11.43
CA ILE A 458 14.60 13.38 -12.74
C ILE A 458 15.01 11.95 -13.08
N PHE A 459 15.50 11.19 -12.09
CA PHE A 459 15.86 9.79 -12.27
C PHE A 459 14.64 8.91 -12.58
N ILE A 460 13.49 9.16 -11.94
CA ILE A 460 12.21 8.52 -12.31
C ILE A 460 11.87 8.79 -13.78
N ILE A 461 11.92 10.06 -14.22
CA ILE A 461 11.64 10.43 -15.61
C ILE A 461 12.59 9.72 -16.58
N ALA A 462 13.88 9.64 -16.25
CA ALA A 462 14.87 8.94 -17.08
C ALA A 462 14.57 7.44 -17.20
N ILE A 463 14.28 6.75 -16.08
CA ILE A 463 13.93 5.31 -16.10
C ILE A 463 12.65 5.07 -16.88
N VAL A 464 11.61 5.87 -16.64
CA VAL A 464 10.34 5.75 -17.37
C VAL A 464 10.57 6.00 -18.86
N GLY A 465 11.35 7.01 -19.24
CA GLY A 465 11.71 7.26 -20.64
C GLY A 465 12.43 6.08 -21.30
N ILE A 466 13.41 5.48 -20.61
CA ILE A 466 14.12 4.28 -21.08
C ILE A 466 13.15 3.10 -21.24
N PHE A 467 12.28 2.86 -20.24
CA PHE A 467 11.28 1.80 -20.28
C PHE A 467 10.27 2.03 -21.41
N SER A 468 9.77 3.25 -21.60
CA SER A 468 8.83 3.58 -22.67
C SER A 468 9.46 3.35 -24.05
N ILE A 469 10.72 3.73 -24.27
CA ILE A 469 11.44 3.46 -25.53
C ILE A 469 11.64 1.95 -25.73
N TYR A 470 12.08 1.23 -24.68
CA TYR A 470 12.29 -0.21 -24.73
C TYR A 470 10.99 -0.97 -25.01
N PHE A 471 9.91 -0.63 -24.32
CA PHE A 471 8.59 -1.23 -24.49
C PHE A 471 7.98 -0.91 -25.85
N TRP A 472 8.14 0.32 -26.35
CA TRP A 472 7.73 0.68 -27.70
C TRP A 472 8.46 -0.15 -28.77
N TYR A 473 9.79 -0.28 -28.64
CA TYR A 473 10.59 -1.09 -29.55
C TYR A 473 10.22 -2.58 -29.47
N ALA A 474 10.08 -3.13 -28.25
CA ALA A 474 9.69 -4.51 -28.01
C ALA A 474 8.30 -4.83 -28.59
N ASN A 475 7.33 -3.94 -28.38
CA ASN A 475 6.00 -4.03 -28.98
C ASN A 475 6.06 -3.98 -30.51
N GLY A 476 6.93 -3.13 -31.08
CA GLY A 476 7.18 -3.05 -32.52
C GLY A 476 7.73 -4.36 -33.10
N ARG A 477 8.65 -5.03 -32.38
CA ARG A 477 9.19 -6.34 -32.80
C ARG A 477 8.14 -7.45 -32.76
N GLN A 478 7.27 -7.47 -31.75
CA GLN A 478 6.16 -8.42 -31.67
C GLN A 478 5.13 -8.16 -32.77
N ARG A 479 4.81 -6.90 -33.11
CA ARG A 479 3.93 -6.56 -34.25
C ARG A 479 4.45 -7.10 -35.58
N ARG A 480 5.77 -7.17 -35.72
CA ARG A 480 6.47 -7.76 -36.88
C ARG A 480 6.64 -9.29 -36.78
N GLY A 481 6.06 -9.95 -35.77
CA GLY A 481 6.11 -11.40 -35.58
C GLY A 481 7.47 -11.96 -35.12
N MET A 482 8.42 -11.11 -34.73
CA MET A 482 9.81 -11.55 -34.48
C MET A 482 10.06 -12.14 -33.09
N VAL A 483 9.25 -11.80 -32.08
CA VAL A 483 9.45 -12.20 -30.68
C VAL A 483 8.10 -12.30 -29.97
N LEU A 484 7.96 -13.26 -29.05
CA LEU A 484 6.79 -13.41 -28.18
C LEU A 484 7.11 -12.81 -26.80
N LEU A 485 6.45 -11.71 -26.43
CA LEU A 485 6.74 -11.02 -25.16
C LEU A 485 6.13 -11.76 -23.97
N GLU A 486 6.93 -11.86 -22.90
CA GLU A 486 6.55 -12.51 -21.62
C GLU A 486 5.98 -13.93 -21.76
N ARG A 487 6.32 -14.62 -22.87
CA ARG A 487 5.84 -15.99 -23.20
C ARG A 487 4.30 -16.13 -23.26
N THR A 488 3.59 -15.03 -23.45
CA THR A 488 2.11 -14.99 -23.54
C THR A 488 1.64 -14.46 -24.89
N MET A 489 0.73 -15.19 -25.56
CA MET A 489 0.08 -14.68 -26.78
C MET A 489 -0.72 -13.42 -26.44
N ASN A 490 -0.64 -12.39 -27.30
CA ASN A 490 -1.37 -11.11 -27.19
C ASN A 490 -0.96 -10.15 -26.05
N PHE A 491 0.07 -10.46 -25.26
CA PHE A 491 0.59 -9.48 -24.29
C PHE A 491 1.30 -8.32 -25.00
N ARG A 492 1.09 -7.10 -24.50
CA ARG A 492 1.76 -5.89 -24.96
C ARG A 492 2.14 -5.05 -23.75
N TYR A 493 3.34 -4.50 -23.77
CA TYR A 493 3.75 -3.56 -22.74
C TYR A 493 2.98 -2.24 -22.90
N THR A 494 2.66 -1.63 -21.77
CA THR A 494 2.18 -0.25 -21.68
C THR A 494 3.39 0.68 -21.54
N TYR A 495 3.49 1.69 -22.41
CA TYR A 495 4.60 2.64 -22.43
C TYR A 495 4.17 4.06 -22.05
#